data_AF-A0A9N9FJW5-F1
#
_entry.id   AF-A0A9N9FJW5-F1
#
_cell.length_a   1.000
_cell.length_b   1.000
_cell.length_c   1.000
_cell.angle_alpha   90.00
_cell.angle_beta   90.00
_cell.angle_gamma   90.00
#
_symmetry.space_group_name_H-M   'P 1'
#
loop_
_entity.id
_entity.type
_entity.pdbx_description
1 polymer ?
#
loop_
_entity_poly.entity_id
_entity_poly.type
_entity_poly.pdbx_seq_one_letter_code
_entity_poly.pdbx_strand_id
1 'polypeptide(L)'
;MVGYPQIVKGNPDIYYNSICFIGRDGKLIETYSKHFLYTTDEIWANEGPEFKVINVDSLGKVGFGICMDLNPYQFKAPFDAYEFANFHLQQKVKILLYNNYNNMGNILVVVCNRTGIEDSTTFAGSSSILSISPSTSSIHLLGSLGKRQESVMIIDVPIDDVDGVDGVDTNDLISLTSHYSPALTLISRTTSFYR
;
A
#
# COMPACT_ATOMS: atom_id res chain seq x y z
N MET A 1 2.57 8.55 -4.13
CA MET A 1 1.49 8.11 -5.03
C MET A 1 0.48 9.24 -5.20
N VAL A 2 -0.33 9.24 -6.25
CA VAL A 2 -1.48 10.15 -6.39
C VAL A 2 -2.66 9.36 -6.96
N GLY A 3 -3.87 9.53 -6.41
CA GLY A 3 -5.11 8.97 -6.97
C GLY A 3 -5.75 9.91 -8.00
N TYR A 4 -6.24 9.35 -9.10
CA TYR A 4 -6.79 10.11 -10.23
C TYR A 4 -7.74 9.26 -11.09
N PRO A 5 -8.73 9.89 -11.76
CA PRO A 5 -9.49 9.24 -12.82
C PRO A 5 -8.61 9.12 -14.08
N GLN A 6 -8.41 7.89 -14.57
CA GLN A 6 -7.59 7.59 -15.73
C GLN A 6 -8.47 7.42 -16.98
N ILE A 7 -8.07 8.05 -18.08
CA ILE A 7 -8.60 7.82 -19.43
C ILE A 7 -7.58 6.95 -20.20
N VAL A 8 -8.03 5.88 -20.85
CA VAL A 8 -7.14 5.01 -21.63
C VAL A 8 -6.92 5.58 -23.03
N LYS A 9 -5.69 5.96 -23.35
CA LYS A 9 -5.34 6.50 -24.68
C LYS A 9 -5.58 5.43 -25.75
N GLY A 10 -6.43 5.74 -26.73
CA GLY A 10 -6.83 4.81 -27.80
C GLY A 10 -8.02 3.92 -27.46
N ASN A 11 -8.60 4.04 -26.26
CA ASN A 11 -9.85 3.37 -25.90
C ASN A 11 -10.77 4.34 -25.11
N PRO A 12 -11.55 5.19 -25.81
CA PRO A 12 -12.27 6.32 -25.22
C PRO A 12 -13.47 5.91 -24.34
N ASP A 13 -13.84 4.63 -24.35
CA ASP A 13 -14.93 4.07 -23.55
C ASP A 13 -14.42 3.37 -22.28
N ILE A 14 -13.09 3.34 -22.04
CA ILE A 14 -12.48 2.77 -20.84
C ILE A 14 -11.90 3.85 -19.92
N TYR A 15 -12.39 3.83 -18.69
CA TYR A 15 -12.03 4.73 -17.60
C TYR A 15 -11.70 3.91 -16.36
N TYR A 16 -10.75 4.37 -15.54
CA TYR A 16 -10.40 3.70 -14.28
C TYR A 16 -10.33 4.70 -13.12
N ASN A 17 -10.70 4.26 -11.91
CA ASN A 17 -10.23 4.88 -10.68
C ASN A 17 -8.84 4.32 -10.39
N SER A 18 -7.81 5.15 -10.52
CA SER A 18 -6.42 4.70 -10.51
C SER A 18 -5.56 5.44 -9.50
N ILE A 19 -4.43 4.83 -9.12
CA ILE A 19 -3.30 5.51 -8.48
C ILE A 19 -2.06 5.40 -9.35
N CYS A 20 -1.27 6.46 -9.40
CA CYS A 20 0.09 6.42 -9.96
C CYS A 20 1.11 6.35 -8.84
N PHE A 21 2.10 5.47 -9.00
CA PHE A 21 3.27 5.36 -8.16
C PHE A 21 4.46 5.95 -8.91
N ILE A 22 5.08 6.97 -8.31
CA ILE A 22 6.10 7.83 -8.93
C ILE A 22 7.39 7.71 -8.12
N GLY A 23 8.51 7.51 -8.81
CA GLY A 23 9.83 7.39 -8.20
C GLY A 23 10.38 8.71 -7.66
N ARG A 24 11.47 8.63 -6.88
CA ARG A 24 12.18 9.82 -6.36
C ARG A 24 12.75 10.71 -7.47
N ASP A 25 12.95 10.16 -8.66
CA ASP A 25 13.41 10.86 -9.87
C ASP A 25 12.25 11.52 -10.67
N GLY A 26 11.02 11.45 -10.16
CA GLY A 26 9.82 12.01 -10.79
C GLY A 26 9.24 11.16 -11.93
N LYS A 27 9.81 9.98 -12.25
CA LYS A 27 9.27 9.10 -13.29
C LYS A 27 8.11 8.26 -12.76
N LEU A 28 7.13 7.99 -13.62
CA LEU A 28 6.09 6.99 -13.35
C LEU A 28 6.76 5.61 -13.27
N ILE A 29 6.61 4.94 -12.14
CA ILE A 29 7.02 3.54 -11.95
C ILE A 29 5.85 2.63 -12.34
N GLU A 30 4.64 2.95 -11.87
CA GLU A 30 3.48 2.07 -12.05
C GLU A 30 2.14 2.82 -11.96
N THR A 31 1.12 2.30 -12.65
CA THR A 31 -0.29 2.69 -12.45
C THR A 31 -1.09 1.46 -12.01
N TYR A 32 -1.79 1.58 -10.88
CA TYR A 32 -2.75 0.59 -10.41
C TYR A 32 -4.18 1.11 -10.61
N SER A 33 -5.02 0.32 -11.27
CA SER A 33 -6.47 0.58 -11.41
C SER A 33 -7.24 -0.24 -10.38
N LYS A 34 -8.16 0.40 -9.66
CA LYS A 34 -9.04 -0.18 -8.64
C LYS A 34 -9.71 -1.46 -9.16
N HIS A 35 -9.46 -2.59 -8.51
CA HIS A 35 -9.93 -3.88 -8.99
C HIS A 35 -11.40 -4.11 -8.61
N PHE A 36 -11.78 -3.79 -7.37
CA PHE A 36 -13.14 -3.90 -6.85
C PHE A 36 -13.80 -2.52 -6.79
N LEU A 37 -14.78 -2.26 -7.65
CA LEU A 37 -15.50 -0.97 -7.62
C LEU A 37 -16.40 -0.84 -6.39
N TYR A 38 -16.59 0.41 -5.94
CA TYR A 38 -17.71 0.77 -5.07
C TYR A 38 -18.82 1.37 -5.93
N THR A 39 -20.05 1.46 -5.41
CA THR A 39 -21.23 1.95 -6.16
C THR A 39 -21.06 3.37 -6.73
N THR A 40 -20.18 4.19 -6.17
CA THR A 40 -19.82 5.52 -6.70
C THR A 40 -18.87 5.47 -7.89
N ASP A 41 -18.14 4.37 -8.09
CA ASP A 41 -17.25 4.14 -9.23
C ASP A 41 -17.97 3.41 -10.37
N GLU A 42 -18.88 2.48 -10.06
CA GLU A 42 -19.65 1.65 -11.02
C GLU A 42 -20.36 2.43 -12.14
N ILE A 43 -20.66 3.72 -11.92
CA ILE A 43 -21.34 4.59 -12.89
C ILE A 43 -20.41 5.27 -13.90
N TRP A 44 -19.08 5.21 -13.71
CA TRP A 44 -18.11 5.95 -14.53
C TRP A 44 -16.79 5.22 -14.80
N ALA A 45 -16.42 4.22 -14.00
CA ALA A 45 -15.19 3.46 -14.12
C ALA A 45 -15.45 1.99 -14.47
N ASN A 46 -14.48 1.38 -15.14
CA ASN A 46 -14.38 -0.06 -15.32
C ASN A 46 -13.55 -0.66 -14.15
N GLU A 47 -13.73 -1.96 -13.90
CA GLU A 47 -12.86 -2.71 -12.99
C GLU A 47 -11.44 -2.81 -13.56
N GLY A 48 -10.44 -2.51 -12.74
CA GLY A 48 -9.04 -2.84 -13.04
C GLY A 48 -8.85 -4.36 -13.19
N PRO A 49 -7.87 -4.81 -13.97
CA PRO A 49 -7.78 -6.22 -14.38
C PRO A 49 -7.45 -7.19 -13.23
N GLU A 50 -6.65 -6.76 -12.25
CA GLU A 50 -6.16 -7.58 -11.14
C GLU A 50 -5.66 -6.71 -9.98
N PHE A 51 -5.53 -7.29 -8.78
CA PHE A 51 -4.68 -6.72 -7.73
C PHE A 51 -3.21 -6.73 -8.17
N LYS A 52 -2.40 -5.77 -7.67
CA LYS A 52 -1.03 -5.59 -8.17
C LYS A 52 0.00 -5.39 -7.06
N VAL A 53 1.13 -6.08 -7.22
CA VAL A 53 2.37 -5.93 -6.44
C VAL A 53 3.52 -5.71 -7.42
N ILE A 54 4.40 -4.76 -7.12
CA ILE A 54 5.65 -4.52 -7.85
C ILE A 54 6.85 -4.64 -6.91
N ASN A 55 8.05 -4.82 -7.48
CA ASN A 55 9.30 -4.60 -6.75
C ASN A 55 9.80 -3.18 -7.01
N VAL A 56 10.23 -2.47 -5.97
CA VAL A 56 10.73 -1.10 -6.03
C VAL A 56 12.06 -1.03 -5.31
N ASP A 57 13.07 -0.52 -5.99
CA ASP A 57 14.42 -0.34 -5.42
C ASP A 57 14.35 0.50 -4.13
N SER A 58 15.07 0.08 -3.08
CA SER A 58 15.03 0.63 -1.71
C SER A 58 13.70 0.54 -0.93
N LEU A 59 12.64 -0.09 -1.48
CA LEU A 59 11.36 -0.32 -0.78
C LEU A 59 10.88 -1.79 -0.84
N GLY A 60 11.55 -2.64 -1.61
CA GLY A 60 11.17 -4.04 -1.79
C GLY A 60 9.82 -4.17 -2.48
N LYS A 61 8.98 -5.10 -2.00
CA LYS A 61 7.65 -5.32 -2.58
C LYS A 61 6.63 -4.28 -2.11
N VAL A 62 6.04 -3.58 -3.06
CA VAL A 62 5.00 -2.58 -2.85
C VAL A 62 3.67 -3.13 -3.38
N GLY A 63 2.66 -3.19 -2.52
CA GLY A 63 1.30 -3.61 -2.84
C GLY A 63 0.34 -2.43 -2.93
N PHE A 64 -0.64 -2.52 -3.83
CA PHE A 64 -1.57 -1.43 -4.13
C PHE A 64 -3.02 -1.80 -3.88
N GLY A 65 -3.78 -0.88 -3.29
CA GLY A 65 -5.23 -0.99 -3.12
C GLY A 65 -5.94 0.37 -3.04
N ILE A 66 -7.20 0.41 -3.46
CA ILE A 66 -8.05 1.60 -3.47
C ILE A 66 -9.39 1.27 -2.80
N CYS A 67 -9.57 1.76 -1.57
CA CYS A 67 -10.86 1.83 -0.88
C CYS A 67 -11.62 0.51 -0.67
N MET A 68 -12.31 0.03 -1.72
CA MET A 68 -13.20 -1.12 -1.72
C MET A 68 -12.45 -2.43 -1.95
N ASP A 69 -11.26 -2.37 -2.58
CA ASP A 69 -10.33 -3.51 -2.72
C ASP A 69 -10.08 -4.23 -1.38
N LEU A 70 -10.10 -3.53 -0.24
CA LEU A 70 -9.92 -4.11 1.09
C LEU A 70 -11.09 -4.97 1.60
N ASN A 71 -12.24 -4.97 0.91
CA ASN A 71 -13.48 -5.59 1.36
C ASN A 71 -13.84 -6.75 0.42
N PRO A 72 -14.69 -7.70 0.88
CA PRO A 72 -15.18 -8.78 0.01
C PRO A 72 -15.83 -8.21 -1.26
N TYR A 73 -15.61 -8.84 -2.42
CA TYR A 73 -16.09 -8.32 -3.71
C TYR A 73 -17.58 -7.93 -3.67
N GLN A 74 -17.87 -6.66 -3.95
CA GLN A 74 -19.22 -6.04 -3.89
C GLN A 74 -20.00 -6.28 -2.57
N PHE A 75 -19.30 -6.61 -1.47
CA PHE A 75 -19.88 -7.14 -0.22
C PHE A 75 -20.71 -8.43 -0.39
N LYS A 76 -20.43 -9.20 -1.46
CA LYS A 76 -21.11 -10.47 -1.81
C LYS A 76 -20.22 -11.69 -1.58
N ALA A 77 -18.90 -11.56 -1.71
CA ALA A 77 -17.98 -12.64 -1.41
C ALA A 77 -18.01 -12.99 0.10
N PRO A 78 -17.67 -14.23 0.50
CA PRO A 78 -17.57 -14.61 1.90
C PRO A 78 -16.65 -13.67 2.69
N PHE A 79 -17.02 -13.33 3.92
CA PHE A 79 -16.24 -12.41 4.75
C PHE A 79 -14.81 -12.91 5.01
N ASP A 80 -14.61 -14.23 5.02
CA ASP A 80 -13.35 -14.93 5.21
C ASP A 80 -12.59 -15.23 3.91
N ALA A 81 -13.11 -14.84 2.74
CA ALA A 81 -12.40 -14.94 1.47
C ALA A 81 -11.15 -14.03 1.41
N TYR A 82 -11.22 -12.88 2.08
CA TYR A 82 -10.15 -11.90 2.25
C TYR A 82 -9.33 -11.65 0.97
N GLU A 83 -9.97 -11.49 -0.20
CA GLU A 83 -9.32 -11.64 -1.52
C GLU A 83 -8.03 -10.82 -1.64
N PHE A 84 -8.09 -9.55 -1.24
CA PHE A 84 -6.95 -8.62 -1.25
C PHE A 84 -5.80 -9.03 -0.32
N ALA A 85 -6.12 -9.41 0.94
CA ALA A 85 -5.11 -9.80 1.91
C ALA A 85 -4.46 -11.13 1.53
N ASN A 86 -5.26 -12.09 1.06
CA ASN A 86 -4.80 -13.38 0.56
C ASN A 86 -3.94 -13.21 -0.70
N PHE A 87 -4.31 -12.35 -1.64
CA PHE A 87 -3.47 -12.03 -2.80
C PHE A 87 -2.10 -11.48 -2.37
N HIS A 88 -2.06 -10.44 -1.53
CA HIS A 88 -0.80 -9.82 -1.07
C HIS A 88 0.07 -10.81 -0.27
N LEU A 89 -0.55 -11.69 0.53
CA LEU A 89 0.13 -12.76 1.24
C LEU A 89 0.71 -13.82 0.27
N GLN A 90 -0.05 -14.23 -0.75
CA GLN A 90 0.36 -15.23 -1.76
C GLN A 90 1.44 -14.71 -2.71
N GLN A 91 1.38 -13.43 -3.10
CA GLN A 91 2.45 -12.75 -3.86
C GLN A 91 3.77 -12.67 -3.08
N LYS A 92 3.80 -13.19 -1.84
CA LYS A 92 4.91 -13.09 -0.91
C LYS A 92 5.34 -11.63 -0.81
N VAL A 93 4.42 -10.72 -0.47
CA VAL A 93 4.76 -9.40 0.08
C VAL A 93 5.44 -9.68 1.42
N LYS A 94 6.72 -10.04 1.30
CA LYS A 94 7.62 -10.66 2.27
C LYS A 94 9.04 -10.31 1.84
N ILE A 95 9.55 -9.23 2.40
CA ILE A 95 10.69 -9.24 3.34
C ILE A 95 11.58 -10.50 3.23
N LEU A 96 12.86 -10.28 2.91
CA LEU A 96 13.87 -11.32 2.90
C LEU A 96 14.23 -11.79 4.32
N LEU A 97 14.69 -13.04 4.44
CA LEU A 97 15.08 -13.69 5.69
C LEU A 97 16.55 -14.11 5.63
N TYR A 98 17.37 -13.70 6.61
CA TYR A 98 18.47 -14.49 7.19
C TYR A 98 19.05 -13.76 8.43
N ASN A 99 19.39 -14.37 9.58
CA ASN A 99 18.97 -15.62 10.22
C ASN A 99 19.31 -15.60 11.73
N ASN A 100 18.31 -15.84 12.58
CA ASN A 100 18.42 -16.84 13.66
C ASN A 100 17.00 -17.18 14.15
N TYR A 101 16.61 -18.45 13.98
CA TYR A 101 15.39 -19.11 14.48
C TYR A 101 14.19 -18.24 14.94
N ASN A 102 13.14 -18.18 14.09
CA ASN A 102 11.68 -18.17 14.40
C ASN A 102 10.80 -17.04 13.84
N ASN A 103 11.29 -15.89 13.33
CA ASN A 103 10.42 -14.73 13.09
C ASN A 103 10.25 -14.28 11.62
N MET A 104 9.00 -14.22 11.15
CA MET A 104 8.54 -13.45 9.97
C MET A 104 8.60 -11.94 10.25
N GLY A 105 9.20 -11.15 9.35
CA GLY A 105 9.30 -9.68 9.47
C GLY A 105 7.98 -8.92 9.23
N ASN A 106 8.00 -7.60 9.50
CA ASN A 106 6.81 -6.77 9.58
C ASN A 106 6.32 -6.19 8.23
N ILE A 107 5.02 -6.28 7.97
CA ILE A 107 4.35 -5.62 6.85
C ILE A 107 3.93 -4.21 7.27
N LEU A 108 4.41 -3.19 6.58
CA LEU A 108 3.99 -1.80 6.74
C LEU A 108 2.75 -1.53 5.87
N VAL A 109 1.71 -0.95 6.46
CA VAL A 109 0.47 -0.57 5.77
C VAL A 109 0.27 0.93 5.96
N VAL A 110 0.26 1.68 4.86
CA VAL A 110 0.07 3.14 4.85
C VAL A 110 -1.26 3.45 4.17
N VAL A 111 -2.17 4.06 4.91
CA VAL A 111 -3.51 4.45 4.47
C VAL A 111 -3.56 5.97 4.31
N CYS A 112 -3.80 6.43 3.10
CA CYS A 112 -3.98 7.83 2.74
C CYS A 112 -5.46 8.09 2.43
N ASN A 113 -6.17 8.69 3.38
CA ASN A 113 -7.58 9.03 3.24
C ASN A 113 -7.75 10.52 3.00
N ARG A 114 -8.64 10.88 2.07
CA ARG A 114 -9.17 12.25 1.99
C ARG A 114 -9.88 12.64 3.30
N THR A 115 -9.82 13.91 3.66
CA THR A 115 -10.46 14.49 4.85
C THR A 115 -11.34 15.68 4.46
N GLY A 116 -12.08 16.24 5.42
CA GLY A 116 -12.96 17.38 5.19
C GLY A 116 -14.34 17.02 4.64
N ILE A 117 -14.99 18.00 4.01
CA ILE A 117 -16.28 17.90 3.33
C ILE A 117 -16.12 18.59 1.98
N GLU A 118 -16.60 17.96 0.92
CA GLU A 118 -16.80 18.60 -0.39
C GLU A 118 -18.23 18.38 -0.83
N ASP A 119 -18.88 19.46 -1.26
CA ASP A 119 -20.31 19.54 -1.54
C ASP A 119 -21.16 18.96 -0.38
N SER A 120 -21.76 17.79 -0.58
CA SER A 120 -22.52 17.05 0.43
C SER A 120 -21.76 15.84 1.03
N THR A 121 -20.57 15.53 0.50
CA THR A 121 -19.79 14.33 0.86
C THR A 121 -18.80 14.63 1.98
N THR A 122 -18.98 13.98 3.15
CA THR A 122 -17.99 14.00 4.24
C THR A 122 -17.00 12.86 4.07
N PHE A 123 -15.71 13.16 3.98
CA PHE A 123 -14.67 12.13 3.87
C PHE A 123 -14.29 11.55 5.24
N ALA A 124 -13.66 10.37 5.21
CA ALA A 124 -13.35 9.61 6.41
C ALA A 124 -12.21 10.21 7.24
N GLY A 125 -11.23 10.87 6.61
CA GLY A 125 -9.95 11.22 7.23
C GLY A 125 -9.28 10.01 7.84
N SER A 126 -8.56 10.19 8.95
CA SER A 126 -7.92 9.08 9.67
C SER A 126 -6.89 8.30 8.82
N SER A 127 -6.12 9.02 7.99
CA SER A 127 -4.91 8.49 7.38
C SER A 127 -3.98 7.94 8.46
N SER A 128 -3.45 6.75 8.27
CA SER A 128 -2.77 6.00 9.32
C SER A 128 -1.68 5.09 8.78
N ILE A 129 -0.72 4.76 9.63
CA ILE A 129 0.40 3.87 9.33
C ILE A 129 0.42 2.75 10.36
N LEU A 130 0.36 1.50 9.91
CA LEU A 130 0.34 0.30 10.75
C LEU A 130 1.54 -0.60 10.41
N SER A 131 2.15 -1.20 11.42
CA SER A 131 3.11 -2.28 11.28
C SER A 131 2.48 -3.58 11.77
N ILE A 132 2.21 -4.51 10.86
CA ILE A 132 1.71 -5.86 11.16
C ILE A 132 2.92 -6.78 11.28
N SER A 133 3.10 -7.43 12.42
CA SER A 133 4.17 -8.39 12.68
C SER A 133 3.60 -9.82 12.67
N PRO A 134 3.77 -10.60 11.58
CA PRO A 134 3.23 -11.95 11.50
C PRO A 134 3.92 -12.92 12.46
N SER A 135 5.19 -12.66 12.82
CA SER A 135 5.95 -13.46 13.80
C SER A 135 5.32 -13.43 15.19
N THR A 136 4.96 -12.24 15.66
CA THR A 136 4.37 -12.02 16.99
C THR A 136 2.85 -11.97 16.97
N SER A 137 2.22 -12.19 15.80
CA SER A 137 0.79 -11.99 15.56
C SER A 137 0.26 -10.63 16.05
N SER A 138 1.10 -9.58 15.99
CA SER A 138 0.78 -8.26 16.55
C SER A 138 0.56 -7.19 15.47
N ILE A 139 -0.20 -6.16 15.82
CA ILE A 139 -0.43 -4.98 14.97
C ILE A 139 -0.10 -3.75 15.80
N HIS A 140 0.80 -2.93 15.31
CA HIS A 140 1.23 -1.67 15.93
C HIS A 140 0.76 -0.50 15.07
N LEU A 141 -0.05 0.40 15.63
CA LEU A 141 -0.34 1.69 15.00
C LEU A 141 0.89 2.59 15.19
N LEU A 142 1.61 2.89 14.12
CA LEU A 142 2.77 3.79 14.16
C LEU A 142 2.33 5.26 14.21
N GLY A 143 1.20 5.59 13.54
CA GLY A 143 0.57 6.90 13.66
C GLY A 143 -0.79 6.97 12.98
N SER A 144 -1.59 7.96 13.37
CA SER A 144 -2.89 8.29 12.75
C SER A 144 -3.15 9.78 12.80
N LEU A 145 -3.74 10.33 11.73
CA LEU A 145 -4.32 11.67 11.70
C LEU A 145 -5.77 11.63 12.23
N GLY A 146 -6.32 12.79 12.57
CA GLY A 146 -7.74 12.93 12.90
C GLY A 146 -8.67 12.86 11.67
N LYS A 147 -9.96 12.59 11.90
CA LYS A 147 -11.01 12.54 10.86
C LYS A 147 -11.14 13.84 10.03
N ARG A 148 -10.83 14.99 10.62
CA ARG A 148 -10.89 16.33 9.99
C ARG A 148 -9.53 17.02 9.90
N GLN A 149 -8.43 16.27 10.02
CA GLN A 149 -7.09 16.82 10.05
C GLN A 149 -6.43 16.72 8.67
N GLU A 150 -6.36 17.85 7.97
CA GLU A 150 -5.49 18.01 6.82
C GLU A 150 -4.05 18.22 7.31
N SER A 151 -3.17 17.27 7.01
CA SER A 151 -1.76 17.29 7.42
C SER A 151 -0.96 16.29 6.60
N VAL A 152 0.35 16.53 6.49
CA VAL A 152 1.31 15.48 6.14
C VAL A 152 1.67 14.73 7.42
N MET A 153 1.82 13.40 7.33
CA MET A 153 2.41 12.57 8.38
C MET A 153 3.73 12.03 7.87
N ILE A 154 4.77 12.11 8.69
CA ILE A 154 6.09 11.51 8.43
C ILE A 154 6.40 10.62 9.61
N ILE A 155 6.82 9.39 9.33
CA ILE A 155 7.28 8.41 10.33
C ILE A 155 8.54 7.78 9.78
N ASP A 156 9.60 7.79 10.58
CA ASP A 156 10.80 7.02 10.29
C ASP A 156 10.53 5.55 10.60
N VAL A 157 10.70 4.70 9.58
CA VAL A 157 10.60 3.24 9.69
C VAL A 157 11.97 2.68 9.26
N PRO A 158 12.57 1.73 10.00
CA PRO A 158 13.78 1.05 9.53
C PRO A 158 13.46 0.20 8.28
N ILE A 159 14.03 0.49 7.08
CA ILE A 159 13.74 -0.09 5.73
C ILE A 159 14.98 -0.79 5.11
N ASP A 160 14.82 -1.69 4.12
CA ASP A 160 15.70 -2.81 3.66
C ASP A 160 17.01 -2.44 2.91
N ASP A 161 18.20 -2.95 3.35
CA ASP A 161 19.40 -3.11 2.50
C ASP A 161 19.91 -4.55 2.51
N VAL A 162 20.01 -5.10 1.30
CA VAL A 162 20.64 -6.35 0.95
C VAL A 162 21.58 -6.04 -0.20
N ASP A 163 22.87 -6.26 -0.02
CA ASP A 163 23.74 -6.69 -1.12
C ASP A 163 24.99 -7.38 -0.57
N GLY A 164 25.44 -8.41 -1.29
CA GLY A 164 26.46 -9.33 -0.80
C GLY A 164 27.89 -8.77 -0.89
N VAL A 165 28.63 -8.93 0.20
CA VAL A 165 30.11 -8.99 0.16
C VAL A 165 30.52 -10.32 0.76
N ASP A 166 31.00 -11.23 -0.09
CA ASP A 166 31.65 -12.45 0.37
C ASP A 166 32.90 -12.11 1.18
N GLY A 167 32.93 -12.51 2.46
CA GLY A 167 34.16 -12.57 3.26
C GLY A 167 34.55 -11.32 4.06
N VAL A 168 33.71 -10.91 5.02
CA VAL A 168 34.15 -10.04 6.13
C VAL A 168 34.25 -10.86 7.43
N ASP A 169 35.39 -10.78 8.10
CA ASP A 169 35.74 -11.53 9.32
C ASP A 169 34.83 -11.13 10.49
N THR A 170 34.37 -12.11 11.28
CA THR A 170 33.30 -11.95 12.26
C THR A 170 33.72 -11.25 13.56
N ASN A 171 34.95 -10.70 13.62
CA ASN A 171 35.52 -10.09 14.83
C ASN A 171 35.48 -8.55 14.88
N ASP A 172 35.17 -7.85 13.78
CA ASP A 172 35.20 -6.37 13.71
C ASP A 172 33.85 -5.66 13.97
N LEU A 173 32.78 -6.41 14.26
CA LEU A 173 31.39 -5.91 14.36
C LEU A 173 31.03 -5.07 15.62
N ILE A 174 32.01 -4.40 16.25
CA ILE A 174 31.79 -3.58 17.47
C ILE A 174 31.34 -2.13 17.17
N SER A 175 31.28 -1.68 15.90
CA SER A 175 31.12 -0.23 15.59
C SER A 175 29.99 0.22 14.66
N LEU A 176 29.22 -0.65 14.00
CA LEU A 176 28.05 -0.22 13.19
C LEU A 176 26.86 -1.17 13.35
N THR A 177 25.75 -0.68 13.91
CA THR A 177 24.44 -1.34 13.84
C THR A 177 23.41 -0.39 13.23
N SER A 178 23.66 -0.02 11.97
CA SER A 178 22.69 0.65 11.12
C SER A 178 21.95 -0.37 10.27
N HIS A 179 20.66 -0.54 10.60
CA HIS A 179 19.53 -0.83 9.69
C HIS A 179 19.39 -2.34 9.31
N TYR A 180 18.21 -2.91 8.96
CA TYR A 180 17.25 -2.52 7.91
C TYR A 180 15.84 -3.28 7.98
N SER A 181 14.93 -3.09 6.99
CA SER A 181 13.70 -3.86 6.54
C SER A 181 12.22 -3.53 6.97
N PRO A 182 11.28 -3.21 6.00
CA PRO A 182 10.01 -3.96 5.75
C PRO A 182 9.40 -3.82 4.31
N ALA A 183 8.27 -4.50 4.03
CA ALA A 183 7.45 -4.31 2.80
C ALA A 183 6.29 -3.31 3.01
N LEU A 184 5.84 -2.60 1.95
CA LEU A 184 4.90 -1.46 2.06
C LEU A 184 3.62 -1.64 1.21
N THR A 185 2.46 -1.76 1.87
CA THR A 185 1.12 -1.71 1.25
C THR A 185 0.58 -0.29 1.30
N LEU A 186 0.24 0.28 0.14
CA LEU A 186 -0.25 1.66 0.00
C LEU A 186 -1.73 1.68 -0.39
N ILE A 187 -2.54 2.34 0.43
CA ILE A 187 -4.00 2.40 0.24
C ILE A 187 -4.44 3.84 0.08
N SER A 188 -5.00 4.20 -1.08
CA SER A 188 -5.62 5.51 -1.29
C SER A 188 -7.14 5.43 -1.16
N ARG A 189 -7.76 6.38 -0.45
CA ARG A 189 -9.20 6.70 -0.58
C ARG A 189 -9.38 8.08 -1.21
N THR A 190 -9.55 8.05 -2.52
CA THR A 190 -9.81 9.16 -3.46
C THR A 190 -10.71 8.61 -4.57
N THR A 191 -11.71 9.31 -5.11
CA THR A 191 -12.36 10.60 -4.80
C THR A 191 -13.78 10.51 -5.35
N SER A 192 -14.80 10.93 -4.60
CA SER A 192 -16.14 11.11 -5.17
C SER A 192 -16.14 12.40 -5.98
N PHE A 193 -16.08 12.28 -7.32
CA PHE A 193 -16.40 13.39 -8.21
C PHE A 193 -17.90 13.40 -8.45
N TYR A 194 -18.61 14.30 -7.77
CA TYR A 194 -19.96 14.71 -8.20
C TYR A 194 -19.87 16.11 -8.82
N ARG A 195 -20.75 16.37 -9.78
CA ARG A 195 -20.90 17.66 -10.47
C ARG A 195 -21.91 18.54 -9.75
#